data_AF-A0A3N7B4H7-F1
#
_entry.id   AF-A0A3N7B4H7-F1
#
_cell.length_a   1.000
_cell.length_b   1.000
_cell.length_c   1.000
_cell.angle_alpha   90.00
_cell.angle_beta   90.00
_cell.angle_gamma   90.00
#
_symmetry.space_group_name_H-M   'P 1'
#
loop_
_entity.id
_entity.type
_entity.pdbx_description
1 polymer ?
#
loop_
_entity_poly.entity_id
_entity_poly.type
_entity_poly.pdbx_seq_one_letter_code
_entity_poly.pdbx_strand_id
1 'polypeptide(L)'
;MNPAIGRLALTPMDAETVDAEGVFRDFRECLNTFDSWAQSFWSFAALDVEQVFKVGDDVALVAPINRSIIPSSTVATCQANGTLTLVHMFQSTRFVPIGNTPVVLQRVDPKGGPLGEPIHKTIGPSGILEITECERNQQYRINFYPNVSQDHVKALYASYQSVIAELEVRLREAWTNTLQDQWKTYADASPLERRRMEETAFLVGMGKTLYNLWDNIPQLYDLLADIKPNSEKLLHYLSQTELDELLALGKDTLANGLLVLSDEPLLFIYVSAMVSWMRMLPPQEVSELMGEITSEVLIALLLIRVGAAMGVVVQLGARVLRAMKSERARQWLALLAKQLVSPKLDAHVEASKPLLLGGPATVIKTVPDVPLKAGDQLIANPVPMVRDKATQRTVLVRQEAVDDVPASGRNANGDAAASADKTATNGCPVSMVTGEELLTLTDGVLDGIFPFEWTRLYRTSAVDVECGLGFGWSHALAHGLCVSGDSVVWTDHENRSTALPLPTVARPTITNSLAEAAIYLGTLPDELVLAQASRFYHFRDGLLTAISDAYDNRLRISRDLLGRIERLDNGVGRSLFLRYSAGRIVAVDYQIQRAEGSDPYVWVTEYSVVSYAYDDLGRLVSATNAVG
;
A
#
# COMPACT_ATOMS: atom_id res chain seq x y z
N MET A 1 0.00 -1.90 8.22
CA MET A 1 0.58 -1.41 6.95
C MET A 1 0.11 -2.32 5.83
N ASN A 2 -0.38 -1.77 4.71
CA ASN A 2 -0.65 -2.58 3.52
C ASN A 2 0.70 -3.12 3.01
N PRO A 3 0.85 -4.45 2.80
CA PRO A 3 2.11 -5.00 2.32
C PRO A 3 2.37 -4.52 0.88
N ALA A 4 3.61 -4.08 0.62
CA ALA A 4 4.06 -3.79 -0.73
C ALA A 4 3.98 -5.06 -1.58
N ILE A 5 3.60 -4.92 -2.86
CA ILE A 5 3.46 -6.04 -3.81
C ILE A 5 4.68 -6.11 -4.74
N GLY A 6 5.31 -4.96 -4.98
CA GLY A 6 6.46 -4.83 -5.86
C GLY A 6 7.26 -3.56 -5.59
N ARG A 7 8.47 -3.51 -6.14
CA ARG A 7 9.42 -2.40 -5.99
C ARG A 7 9.92 -1.95 -7.35
N LEU A 8 10.00 -0.64 -7.53
CA LEU A 8 10.52 -0.01 -8.74
C LEU A 8 11.67 0.93 -8.37
N ALA A 9 12.88 0.59 -8.80
CA ALA A 9 14.03 1.49 -8.66
C ALA A 9 14.00 2.53 -9.79
N LEU A 10 14.10 3.81 -9.42
CA LEU A 10 14.15 4.94 -10.35
C LEU A 10 15.55 5.53 -10.47
N THR A 11 16.60 4.87 -9.98
CA THR A 11 17.98 5.41 -9.99
C THR A 11 18.68 5.03 -11.30
N PRO A 12 19.32 5.97 -12.02
CA PRO A 12 20.02 5.65 -13.25
C PRO A 12 21.30 4.87 -12.92
N MET A 13 21.92 4.22 -13.91
CA MET A 13 23.21 3.55 -13.68
C MET A 13 24.31 4.57 -13.38
N ASP A 14 25.19 4.20 -12.47
CA ASP A 14 26.39 4.98 -12.16
C ASP A 14 27.31 5.00 -13.38
N ALA A 15 27.75 6.20 -13.76
CA ALA A 15 28.61 6.43 -14.89
C ALA A 15 30.02 5.86 -14.71
N GLU A 16 30.48 5.65 -13.47
CA GLU A 16 31.80 5.12 -13.16
C GLU A 16 31.84 3.58 -13.20
N THR A 17 30.78 2.92 -12.74
CA THR A 17 30.74 1.45 -12.63
C THR A 17 29.95 0.76 -13.73
N VAL A 18 28.99 1.44 -14.36
CA VAL A 18 28.10 0.93 -15.43
C VAL A 18 27.56 -0.49 -15.12
N ASP A 19 26.78 -0.60 -14.05
CA ASP A 19 26.24 -1.89 -13.57
C ASP A 19 24.89 -2.24 -14.20
N ALA A 20 24.90 -2.75 -15.44
CA ALA A 20 23.69 -3.24 -16.11
C ALA A 20 23.09 -4.50 -15.45
N GLU A 21 23.92 -5.36 -14.84
CA GLU A 21 23.43 -6.54 -14.11
C GLU A 21 22.63 -6.16 -12.87
N GLY A 22 23.01 -5.07 -12.20
CA GLY A 22 22.21 -4.48 -11.14
C GLY A 22 20.80 -4.10 -11.60
N VAL A 23 20.67 -3.49 -12.79
CA VAL A 23 19.36 -3.15 -13.38
C VAL A 23 18.54 -4.41 -13.71
N PHE A 24 19.17 -5.45 -14.27
CA PHE A 24 18.47 -6.72 -14.55
C PHE A 24 18.02 -7.43 -13.28
N ARG A 25 18.84 -7.43 -12.23
CA ARG A 25 18.47 -7.98 -10.91
C ARG A 25 17.29 -7.22 -10.31
N ASP A 26 17.34 -5.89 -10.29
CA ASP A 26 16.24 -5.06 -9.79
C ASP A 26 14.92 -5.35 -10.54
N PHE A 27 15.00 -5.52 -11.87
CA PHE A 27 13.84 -5.86 -12.69
C PHE A 27 13.29 -7.26 -12.37
N ARG A 28 14.16 -8.26 -12.26
CA ARG A 28 13.77 -9.64 -11.92
C ARG A 28 13.05 -9.71 -10.58
N GLU A 29 13.46 -8.87 -9.64
CA GLU A 29 12.89 -8.77 -8.30
C GLU A 29 11.75 -7.73 -8.18
N CYS A 30 11.20 -7.23 -9.30
CA CYS A 30 10.18 -6.17 -9.27
C CYS A 30 8.90 -6.57 -8.50
N LEU A 31 8.59 -7.87 -8.37
CA LEU A 31 7.46 -8.41 -7.58
C LEU A 31 7.91 -9.26 -6.37
N ASN A 32 9.08 -9.00 -5.78
CA ASN A 32 9.68 -9.82 -4.72
C ASN A 32 8.86 -10.00 -3.43
N THR A 33 7.80 -9.21 -3.22
CA THR A 33 6.92 -9.25 -2.06
C THR A 33 5.52 -9.79 -2.40
N PHE A 34 5.33 -10.29 -3.63
CA PHE A 34 4.04 -10.82 -4.08
C PHE A 34 3.59 -12.03 -3.26
N ASP A 35 4.50 -12.94 -2.89
CA ASP A 35 4.14 -14.15 -2.12
C ASP A 35 3.60 -13.82 -0.72
N SER A 36 4.19 -12.85 -0.03
CA SER A 36 3.73 -12.40 1.29
C SER A 36 2.41 -11.63 1.18
N TRP A 37 2.26 -10.79 0.16
CA TRP A 37 0.98 -10.15 -0.16
C TRP A 37 -0.10 -11.20 -0.48
N ALA A 38 0.20 -12.17 -1.34
CA ALA A 38 -0.71 -13.22 -1.77
C ALA A 38 -1.21 -14.05 -0.57
N GLN A 39 -0.34 -14.37 0.39
CA GLN A 39 -0.74 -15.04 1.63
C GLN A 39 -1.68 -14.15 2.48
N SER A 40 -1.45 -12.84 2.53
CA SER A 40 -2.32 -11.89 3.24
C SER A 40 -3.67 -11.65 2.53
N PHE A 41 -3.71 -11.74 1.19
CA PHE A 41 -4.91 -11.62 0.36
C PHE A 41 -5.98 -12.68 0.71
N TRP A 42 -5.56 -13.83 1.23
CA TRP A 42 -6.45 -14.91 1.73
C TRP A 42 -6.91 -14.72 3.18
N SER A 43 -6.24 -13.85 3.95
CA SER A 43 -6.61 -13.55 5.34
C SER A 43 -7.70 -12.48 5.45
N PHE A 44 -7.87 -11.66 4.41
CA PHE A 44 -8.97 -10.71 4.27
C PHE A 44 -10.10 -11.31 3.43
N ALA A 45 -11.34 -11.09 3.87
CA ALA A 45 -12.58 -11.56 3.26
C ALA A 45 -12.89 -10.91 1.90
N ALA A 46 -11.97 -10.99 0.93
CA ALA A 46 -12.05 -10.28 -0.36
C ALA A 46 -12.56 -11.14 -1.54
N LEU A 47 -13.07 -12.34 -1.28
CA LEU A 47 -13.86 -13.14 -2.23
C LEU A 47 -15.34 -13.07 -1.87
N ASP A 48 -15.88 -11.87 -1.74
CA ASP A 48 -17.32 -11.64 -1.52
C ASP A 48 -18.03 -11.55 -2.89
N VAL A 49 -18.01 -12.65 -3.65
CA VAL A 49 -18.80 -12.79 -4.88
C VAL A 49 -19.72 -13.98 -4.74
N GLU A 50 -21.02 -13.72 -4.82
CA GLU A 50 -22.06 -14.74 -4.76
C GLU A 50 -21.88 -15.72 -5.94
N GLN A 51 -21.62 -16.99 -5.63
CA GLN A 51 -21.54 -18.06 -6.62
C GLN A 51 -22.93 -18.67 -6.80
N VAL A 52 -23.28 -19.02 -8.03
CA VAL A 52 -24.56 -19.63 -8.38
C VAL A 52 -24.32 -21.00 -8.98
N PHE A 53 -24.99 -21.99 -8.41
CA PHE A 53 -25.03 -23.34 -8.94
C PHE A 53 -26.40 -23.59 -9.55
N LYS A 54 -26.46 -23.82 -10.86
CA LYS A 54 -27.70 -24.24 -11.53
C LYS A 54 -27.67 -25.73 -11.79
N VAL A 55 -28.84 -26.34 -11.63
CA VAL A 55 -29.04 -27.76 -11.88
C VAL A 55 -30.27 -27.91 -12.76
N GLY A 56 -30.09 -28.31 -14.02
CA GLY A 56 -31.16 -28.31 -15.01
C GLY A 56 -31.73 -26.89 -15.23
N ASP A 57 -33.06 -26.78 -15.22
CA ASP A 57 -33.80 -25.51 -15.39
C ASP A 57 -33.97 -24.73 -14.07
N ASP A 58 -33.60 -25.33 -12.93
CA ASP A 58 -33.79 -24.74 -11.60
C ASP A 58 -32.58 -23.88 -11.18
N VAL A 59 -32.87 -22.65 -10.75
CA VAL A 59 -31.87 -21.71 -10.21
C VAL A 59 -31.83 -21.85 -8.69
N ALA A 60 -30.80 -22.50 -8.16
CA ALA A 60 -30.49 -22.44 -6.74
C ALA A 60 -29.46 -21.33 -6.48
N LEU A 61 -29.92 -20.20 -5.92
CA LEU A 61 -29.05 -19.19 -5.32
C LEU A 61 -28.43 -19.80 -4.06
N VAL A 62 -27.19 -20.27 -4.13
CA VAL A 62 -26.50 -20.78 -2.94
C VAL A 62 -25.56 -19.70 -2.44
N ALA A 63 -26.04 -18.88 -1.49
CA ALA A 63 -25.23 -17.89 -0.80
C ALA A 63 -23.98 -18.55 -0.16
N PRO A 64 -22.82 -17.88 -0.14
CA PRO A 64 -21.63 -18.43 0.48
C PRO A 64 -21.87 -18.62 1.99
N ILE A 65 -21.96 -19.87 2.42
CA ILE A 65 -21.88 -20.20 3.85
C ILE A 65 -20.42 -20.03 4.25
N ASN A 66 -20.20 -19.22 5.29
CA ASN A 66 -18.91 -18.96 5.90
C ASN A 66 -18.01 -20.21 5.96
N ARG A 67 -16.86 -20.14 5.26
CA ARG A 67 -15.69 -21.03 5.28
C ARG A 67 -15.90 -22.51 4.92
N SER A 68 -14.98 -23.00 4.08
CA SER A 68 -14.37 -24.33 3.84
C SER A 68 -14.79 -25.63 4.59
N ILE A 69 -15.84 -25.68 5.40
CA ILE A 69 -16.20 -26.83 6.26
C ILE A 69 -17.54 -27.47 5.86
N ILE A 70 -18.44 -26.73 5.20
CA ILE A 70 -19.79 -27.23 4.86
C ILE A 70 -20.01 -27.16 3.34
N PRO A 71 -20.32 -28.28 2.66
CA PRO A 71 -20.63 -28.27 1.23
C PRO A 71 -21.94 -27.54 0.95
N SER A 72 -21.94 -26.71 -0.08
CA SER A 72 -23.15 -26.12 -0.65
C SER A 72 -24.00 -27.23 -1.28
N SER A 73 -25.20 -27.50 -0.73
CA SER A 73 -26.03 -28.64 -1.17
C SER A 73 -27.38 -28.21 -1.74
N THR A 74 -27.77 -28.78 -2.88
CA THR A 74 -29.10 -28.63 -3.50
C THR A 74 -29.69 -30.00 -3.88
N VAL A 75 -30.99 -30.08 -4.14
CA VAL A 75 -31.66 -31.32 -4.58
C VAL A 75 -32.32 -31.07 -5.94
N ALA A 76 -32.10 -31.97 -6.89
CA ALA A 76 -32.70 -31.89 -8.22
C ALA A 76 -33.13 -33.27 -8.72
N THR A 77 -34.05 -33.29 -9.69
CA THR A 77 -34.57 -34.51 -10.30
C THR A 77 -33.92 -34.73 -11.66
N CYS A 78 -33.39 -35.92 -11.92
CA CYS A 78 -32.86 -36.29 -13.24
C CYS A 78 -34.00 -36.37 -14.27
N GLN A 79 -33.83 -35.71 -15.43
CA GLN A 79 -34.86 -35.57 -16.44
C GLN A 79 -35.22 -36.92 -17.11
N ALA A 80 -36.36 -36.99 -17.80
CA ALA A 80 -36.85 -38.22 -18.43
C ALA A 80 -35.94 -38.77 -19.55
N ASN A 81 -35.07 -37.92 -20.12
CA ASN A 81 -34.03 -38.30 -21.08
C ASN A 81 -32.83 -39.01 -20.41
N GLY A 82 -32.74 -39.03 -19.07
CA GLY A 82 -31.63 -39.61 -18.31
C GLY A 82 -30.41 -38.69 -18.23
N THR A 83 -30.57 -37.39 -18.44
CA THR A 83 -29.47 -36.41 -18.28
C THR A 83 -29.76 -35.39 -17.19
N LEU A 84 -28.68 -34.90 -16.58
CA LEU A 84 -28.69 -33.83 -15.60
C LEU A 84 -27.54 -32.88 -15.89
N THR A 85 -27.86 -31.64 -16.21
CA THR A 85 -26.87 -30.59 -16.49
C THR A 85 -26.56 -29.82 -15.22
N LEU A 86 -25.28 -29.83 -14.83
CA LEU A 86 -24.77 -29.02 -13.73
C LEU A 86 -24.01 -27.84 -14.31
N VAL A 87 -24.25 -26.68 -13.70
CA VAL A 87 -23.62 -25.45 -14.13
C VAL A 87 -23.14 -24.69 -12.92
N HIS A 88 -21.85 -24.37 -12.90
CA HIS A 88 -21.25 -23.53 -11.88
C HIS A 88 -20.86 -22.19 -12.50
N MET A 89 -21.42 -21.12 -11.97
CA MET A 89 -21.20 -19.77 -12.47
C MET A 89 -21.18 -18.71 -11.36
N PHE A 90 -20.68 -17.51 -11.64
CA PHE A 90 -20.88 -16.37 -10.74
C PHE A 90 -22.29 -15.78 -10.88
N GLN A 91 -22.82 -15.16 -9.82
CA GLN A 91 -24.06 -14.38 -9.87
C GLN A 91 -23.82 -13.11 -10.69
N SER A 92 -24.19 -13.16 -11.97
CA SER A 92 -24.10 -12.01 -12.85
C SER A 92 -25.29 -11.98 -13.80
N THR A 93 -25.49 -10.86 -14.50
CA THR A 93 -26.55 -10.71 -15.49
C THR A 93 -26.34 -11.60 -16.74
N ARG A 94 -25.19 -12.27 -16.89
CA ARG A 94 -24.85 -13.22 -17.96
C ARG A 94 -24.04 -14.43 -17.43
N PHE A 95 -23.84 -15.47 -18.24
CA PHE A 95 -23.22 -16.74 -17.85
C PHE A 95 -21.68 -16.61 -17.73
N VAL A 96 -21.11 -16.81 -16.53
CA VAL A 96 -19.64 -16.85 -16.31
C VAL A 96 -19.26 -18.18 -15.68
N PRO A 97 -18.64 -19.11 -16.42
CA PRO A 97 -18.36 -20.43 -15.88
C PRO A 97 -17.26 -20.45 -14.83
N ILE A 98 -17.46 -21.24 -13.78
CA ILE A 98 -16.42 -21.58 -12.80
C ILE A 98 -16.09 -23.06 -12.98
N GLY A 99 -14.88 -23.32 -13.48
CA GLY A 99 -14.40 -24.67 -13.75
C GLY A 99 -13.72 -25.35 -12.56
N ASN A 100 -13.18 -26.55 -12.81
CA ASN A 100 -12.46 -27.40 -11.86
C ASN A 100 -13.18 -27.61 -10.52
N THR A 101 -14.50 -27.63 -10.53
CA THR A 101 -15.30 -27.71 -9.31
C THR A 101 -15.68 -29.16 -9.04
N PRO A 102 -15.21 -29.77 -7.94
CA PRO A 102 -15.66 -31.10 -7.55
C PRO A 102 -17.15 -31.07 -7.16
N VAL A 103 -17.88 -32.08 -7.62
CA VAL A 103 -19.31 -32.26 -7.31
C VAL A 103 -19.58 -33.71 -6.94
N VAL A 104 -20.41 -33.90 -5.91
CA VAL A 104 -20.88 -35.22 -5.46
C VAL A 104 -22.39 -35.30 -5.59
N LEU A 105 -22.90 -36.35 -6.24
CA LEU A 105 -24.31 -36.64 -6.39
C LEU A 105 -24.69 -37.87 -5.60
N GLN A 106 -25.75 -37.78 -4.79
CA GLN A 106 -26.25 -38.89 -3.99
C GLN A 106 -27.75 -39.06 -4.19
N ARG A 107 -28.19 -40.28 -4.43
CA ARG A 107 -29.62 -40.59 -4.61
C ARG A 107 -30.41 -40.30 -3.33
N VAL A 108 -31.56 -39.63 -3.46
CA VAL A 108 -32.50 -39.39 -2.36
C VAL A 108 -33.59 -40.46 -2.37
N ASP A 109 -33.82 -41.14 -1.26
CA ASP A 109 -34.90 -42.12 -1.15
C ASP A 109 -36.28 -41.41 -1.06
N PRO A 110 -37.23 -41.69 -1.98
CA PRO A 110 -38.58 -41.11 -1.96
C PRO A 110 -39.38 -41.35 -0.65
N LYS A 111 -38.99 -42.35 0.15
CA LYS A 111 -39.65 -42.70 1.42
C LYS A 111 -38.89 -42.20 2.66
N GLY A 112 -37.82 -41.42 2.49
CA GLY A 112 -37.05 -40.84 3.60
C GLY A 112 -35.95 -41.75 4.18
N GLY A 113 -35.44 -42.71 3.43
CA GLY A 113 -34.28 -43.55 3.79
C GLY A 113 -32.91 -42.90 3.57
N PRO A 114 -31.80 -43.63 3.85
CA PRO A 114 -30.44 -43.12 3.72
C PRO A 114 -30.10 -42.74 2.27
N LEU A 115 -29.21 -41.75 2.10
CA LEU A 115 -28.70 -41.35 0.79
C LEU A 115 -27.96 -42.52 0.12
N GLY A 116 -28.14 -42.67 -1.19
CA GLY A 116 -27.45 -43.70 -1.98
C GLY A 116 -25.96 -43.43 -2.15
N GLU A 117 -25.28 -44.39 -2.80
CA GLU A 117 -23.84 -44.32 -3.09
C GLU A 117 -23.45 -43.02 -3.83
N PRO A 118 -22.35 -42.36 -3.42
CA PRO A 118 -21.93 -41.09 -3.98
C PRO A 118 -21.25 -41.23 -5.35
N ILE A 119 -21.79 -40.51 -6.35
CA ILE A 119 -21.19 -40.36 -7.67
C ILE A 119 -20.34 -39.09 -7.68
N HIS A 120 -19.04 -39.23 -7.92
CA HIS A 120 -18.08 -38.13 -7.95
C HIS A 120 -17.82 -37.69 -9.39
N LYS A 121 -17.95 -36.38 -9.66
CA LYS A 121 -17.61 -35.77 -10.94
C LYS A 121 -16.92 -34.42 -10.71
N THR A 122 -16.27 -33.91 -11.76
CA THR A 122 -15.64 -32.58 -11.73
C THR A 122 -16.16 -31.76 -12.89
N ILE A 123 -16.64 -30.55 -12.60
CA ILE A 123 -17.01 -29.58 -13.64
C ILE A 123 -15.72 -29.09 -14.29
N GLY A 124 -15.60 -29.26 -15.60
CA GLY A 124 -14.42 -28.85 -16.36
C GLY A 124 -14.30 -27.33 -16.54
N PRO A 125 -13.29 -26.84 -17.27
CA PRO A 125 -13.03 -25.41 -17.47
C PRO A 125 -14.22 -24.61 -18.05
N SER A 126 -15.15 -25.29 -18.73
CA SER A 126 -16.37 -24.69 -19.30
C SER A 126 -17.43 -24.31 -18.26
N GLY A 127 -17.27 -24.68 -16.98
CA GLY A 127 -18.28 -24.47 -15.92
C GLY A 127 -19.59 -25.22 -16.14
N ILE A 128 -19.66 -26.11 -17.14
CA ILE A 128 -20.82 -26.94 -17.47
C ILE A 128 -20.38 -28.40 -17.44
N LEU A 129 -21.19 -29.24 -16.79
CA LEU A 129 -21.03 -30.68 -16.80
C LEU A 129 -22.38 -31.32 -17.09
N GLU A 130 -22.44 -32.15 -18.13
CA GLU A 130 -23.60 -33.00 -18.39
C GLU A 130 -23.37 -34.39 -17.81
N ILE A 131 -24.29 -34.84 -16.96
CA ILE A 131 -24.25 -36.15 -16.33
C ILE A 131 -25.27 -37.03 -17.03
N THR A 132 -24.78 -38.11 -17.64
CA THR A 132 -25.59 -39.13 -18.33
C THR A 132 -25.85 -40.37 -17.47
N GLU A 133 -25.26 -40.42 -16.28
CA GLU A 133 -25.28 -41.55 -15.35
C GLU A 133 -26.31 -41.35 -14.22
N CYS A 134 -27.49 -40.79 -14.53
CA CYS A 134 -28.58 -40.61 -13.56
C CYS A 134 -29.84 -41.40 -13.92
N GLU A 135 -30.50 -41.97 -12.90
CA GLU A 135 -31.76 -42.70 -13.10
C GLU A 135 -32.92 -41.74 -13.41
N ARG A 136 -33.74 -42.08 -14.39
CA ARG A 136 -34.86 -41.25 -14.85
C ARG A 136 -35.86 -40.99 -13.72
N ASN A 137 -36.29 -39.74 -13.56
CA ASN A 137 -37.25 -39.29 -12.54
C ASN A 137 -36.80 -39.55 -11.10
N GLN A 138 -35.52 -39.79 -10.87
CA GLN A 138 -34.95 -39.98 -9.53
C GLN A 138 -34.39 -38.65 -9.00
N GLN A 139 -34.65 -38.36 -7.72
CA GLN A 139 -34.06 -37.21 -7.03
C GLN A 139 -32.63 -37.52 -6.58
N TYR A 140 -31.76 -36.53 -6.77
CA TYR A 140 -30.37 -36.54 -6.33
C TYR A 140 -30.09 -35.30 -5.49
N ARG A 141 -29.40 -35.48 -4.37
CA ARG A 141 -28.75 -34.42 -3.60
C ARG A 141 -27.36 -34.17 -4.20
N ILE A 142 -27.08 -32.92 -4.50
CA ILE A 142 -25.88 -32.47 -5.21
C ILE A 142 -25.12 -31.54 -4.28
N ASN A 143 -23.88 -31.89 -3.99
CA ASN A 143 -22.98 -31.15 -3.12
C ASN A 143 -21.86 -30.53 -3.95
N PHE A 144 -21.70 -29.21 -3.88
CA PHE A 144 -20.66 -28.44 -4.56
C PHE A 144 -19.53 -28.07 -3.60
N TYR A 145 -18.29 -28.16 -4.09
CA TYR A 145 -17.08 -27.80 -3.35
C TYR A 145 -16.34 -26.69 -4.08
N PRO A 146 -16.80 -25.42 -4.02
CA PRO A 146 -16.10 -24.32 -4.65
C PRO A 146 -14.80 -24.03 -3.90
N ASN A 147 -13.65 -24.18 -4.55
CA ASN A 147 -12.39 -23.85 -3.94
C ASN A 147 -11.48 -23.12 -4.94
N VAL A 148 -11.32 -21.81 -4.77
CA VAL A 148 -10.15 -21.12 -5.31
C VAL A 148 -8.98 -21.53 -4.43
N SER A 149 -8.16 -22.47 -4.90
CA SER A 149 -7.02 -22.99 -4.14
C SER A 149 -5.78 -22.08 -4.19
N GLN A 150 -4.85 -22.29 -3.25
CA GLN A 150 -3.51 -21.71 -3.28
C GLN A 150 -2.77 -22.02 -4.60
N ASP A 151 -3.09 -23.12 -5.26
CA ASP A 151 -2.45 -23.54 -6.51
C ASP A 151 -2.79 -22.60 -7.67
N HIS A 152 -3.99 -22.01 -7.70
CA HIS A 152 -4.33 -21.00 -8.70
C HIS A 152 -3.51 -19.72 -8.53
N VAL A 153 -3.20 -19.32 -7.29
CA VAL A 153 -2.34 -18.14 -7.03
C VAL A 153 -0.90 -18.43 -7.38
N LYS A 154 -0.40 -19.63 -7.06
CA LYS A 154 0.92 -20.06 -7.51
C LYS A 154 1.01 -20.10 -9.04
N ALA A 155 -0.04 -20.58 -9.72
CA ALA A 155 -0.09 -20.59 -11.17
C ALA A 155 -0.05 -19.18 -11.78
N LEU A 156 -0.81 -18.23 -11.20
CA LEU A 156 -0.77 -16.82 -11.60
C LEU A 156 0.60 -16.18 -11.32
N TYR A 157 1.21 -16.48 -10.18
CA TYR A 157 2.55 -15.97 -9.90
C TYR A 157 3.61 -16.54 -10.86
N ALA A 158 3.51 -17.83 -11.16
CA ALA A 158 4.39 -18.48 -12.14
C ALA A 158 4.22 -17.88 -13.55
N SER A 159 3.01 -17.48 -13.94
CA SER A 159 2.81 -16.81 -15.22
C SER A 159 3.44 -15.42 -15.27
N TYR A 160 3.42 -14.64 -14.17
CA TYR A 160 4.20 -13.40 -14.07
C TYR A 160 5.70 -13.64 -14.23
N GLN A 161 6.25 -14.67 -13.57
CA GLN A 161 7.68 -15.01 -13.67
C GLN A 161 8.09 -15.36 -15.11
N SER A 162 7.23 -16.04 -15.86
CA SER A 162 7.47 -16.30 -17.29
C SER A 162 7.53 -15.00 -18.10
N VAL A 163 6.64 -14.05 -17.83
CA VAL A 163 6.63 -12.73 -18.51
C VAL A 163 7.88 -11.92 -18.14
N ILE A 164 8.26 -11.90 -16.87
CA ILE A 164 9.47 -11.22 -16.38
C ILE A 164 10.71 -11.80 -17.07
N ALA A 165 10.82 -13.13 -17.15
CA ALA A 165 11.96 -13.78 -17.80
C ALA A 165 12.08 -13.41 -19.28
N GLU A 166 10.97 -13.37 -20.02
CA GLU A 166 10.99 -12.98 -21.44
C GLU A 166 11.38 -11.51 -21.63
N LEU A 167 10.86 -10.62 -20.78
CA LEU A 167 11.21 -9.20 -20.79
C LEU A 167 12.68 -8.98 -20.42
N GLU A 168 13.23 -9.75 -19.48
CA GLU A 168 14.64 -9.67 -19.11
C GLU A 168 15.54 -10.04 -20.29
N VAL A 169 15.21 -11.09 -21.05
CA VAL A 169 15.94 -11.46 -22.27
C VAL A 169 16.00 -10.29 -23.26
N ARG A 170 14.88 -9.60 -23.46
CA ARG A 170 14.81 -8.42 -24.34
C ARG A 170 15.60 -7.22 -23.82
N LEU A 171 15.56 -6.97 -22.51
CA LEU A 171 16.39 -5.93 -21.88
C LEU A 171 17.88 -6.24 -22.09
N ARG A 172 18.27 -7.50 -21.96
CA ARG A 172 19.65 -7.95 -22.22
C ARG A 172 20.02 -7.80 -23.68
N GLU A 173 19.15 -8.16 -24.62
CA GLU A 173 19.37 -7.95 -26.05
C GLU A 173 19.49 -6.45 -26.40
N ALA A 174 18.65 -5.60 -25.81
CA ALA A 174 18.73 -4.15 -25.99
C ALA A 174 20.08 -3.60 -25.47
N TRP A 175 20.54 -4.12 -24.34
CA TRP A 175 21.85 -3.79 -23.78
C TRP A 175 22.97 -4.18 -24.73
N THR A 176 23.06 -5.46 -25.12
CA THR A 176 24.16 -5.98 -25.95
C THR A 176 24.18 -5.41 -27.35
N ASN A 177 23.01 -5.16 -27.95
CA ASN A 177 22.91 -4.81 -29.37
C ASN A 177 22.97 -3.30 -29.64
N THR A 178 22.73 -2.46 -28.63
CA THR A 178 22.58 -1.01 -28.86
C THR A 178 23.18 -0.17 -27.74
N LEU A 179 22.81 -0.44 -26.48
CA LEU A 179 23.16 0.48 -25.38
C LEU A 179 24.63 0.36 -24.97
N GLN A 180 25.22 -0.84 -25.01
CA GLN A 180 26.60 -1.07 -24.60
C GLN A 180 27.61 -0.24 -25.42
N ASP A 181 27.39 -0.09 -26.74
CA ASP A 181 28.29 0.70 -27.59
C ASP A 181 28.11 2.22 -27.39
N GLN A 182 26.90 2.67 -27.03
CA GLN A 182 26.65 4.06 -26.63
C GLN A 182 27.39 4.42 -25.34
N TRP A 183 27.41 3.48 -24.38
CA TRP A 183 28.15 3.65 -23.13
C TRP A 183 29.66 3.72 -23.34
N LYS A 184 30.25 2.95 -24.27
CA LYS A 184 31.66 3.10 -24.65
C LYS A 184 31.94 4.50 -25.17
N THR A 185 31.09 4.99 -26.07
CA THR A 185 31.21 6.35 -26.64
C THR A 185 31.13 7.43 -25.55
N TYR A 186 30.25 7.27 -24.55
CA TYR A 186 30.14 8.17 -23.40
C TYR A 186 31.37 8.10 -22.47
N ALA A 187 31.86 6.89 -22.20
CA ALA A 187 33.03 6.65 -21.34
C ALA A 187 34.35 7.20 -21.93
N ASP A 188 34.42 7.41 -23.24
CA ASP A 188 35.56 8.04 -23.92
C ASP A 188 35.49 9.58 -23.95
N ALA A 189 34.37 10.20 -23.57
CA ALA A 189 34.17 11.66 -23.57
C ALA A 189 34.92 12.36 -22.42
N SER A 190 35.25 13.66 -22.55
CA SER A 190 36.12 14.34 -21.59
C SER A 190 35.46 14.54 -20.20
N PRO A 191 36.21 14.54 -19.08
CA PRO A 191 35.65 14.67 -17.72
C PRO A 191 34.86 15.96 -17.47
N LEU A 192 35.14 17.04 -18.21
CA LEU A 192 34.44 18.32 -18.12
C LEU A 192 33.07 18.29 -18.81
N GLU A 193 32.91 17.47 -19.84
CA GLU A 193 31.62 17.26 -20.51
C GLU A 193 30.68 16.41 -19.64
N ARG A 194 31.20 15.34 -19.02
CA ARG A 194 30.40 14.45 -18.13
C ARG A 194 29.75 15.19 -16.96
N ARG A 195 30.48 16.10 -16.28
CA ARG A 195 29.96 16.87 -15.14
C ARG A 195 28.88 17.91 -15.50
N ARG A 196 28.85 18.43 -16.73
CA ARG A 196 27.81 19.36 -17.16
C ARG A 196 26.47 18.67 -17.46
N MET A 197 26.47 17.35 -17.47
CA MET A 197 25.34 16.52 -17.90
C MET A 197 24.72 15.74 -16.72
N GLU A 198 25.22 15.94 -15.51
CA GLU A 198 24.71 15.38 -14.25
C GLU A 198 23.93 16.45 -13.49
N GLU A 199 22.69 16.73 -13.91
CA GLU A 199 21.73 17.41 -13.03
C GLU A 199 20.62 16.42 -12.66
N THR A 200 20.40 16.27 -11.35
CA THR A 200 19.54 15.31 -10.64
C THR A 200 18.03 15.47 -10.89
N ALA A 201 17.64 16.07 -12.02
CA ALA A 201 16.25 16.26 -12.45
C ALA A 201 15.51 14.94 -12.79
N PHE A 202 16.25 13.82 -12.92
CA PHE A 202 15.74 12.49 -13.26
C PHE A 202 14.65 11.97 -12.31
N LEU A 203 14.83 12.12 -10.99
CA LEU A 203 14.02 11.41 -9.99
C LEU A 203 12.63 12.03 -9.75
N VAL A 204 12.55 13.36 -9.75
CA VAL A 204 11.31 14.07 -9.36
C VAL A 204 10.29 14.06 -10.50
N GLY A 205 10.74 14.29 -11.74
CA GLY A 205 9.86 14.32 -12.93
C GLY A 205 9.26 12.95 -13.25
N MET A 206 10.09 11.91 -13.24
CA MET A 206 9.69 10.54 -13.56
C MET A 206 8.70 9.97 -12.54
N GLY A 207 8.93 10.19 -11.24
CA GLY A 207 7.99 9.78 -10.20
C GLY A 207 6.59 10.33 -10.46
N LYS A 208 6.47 11.65 -10.68
CA LYS A 208 5.18 12.31 -10.95
C LYS A 208 4.48 11.76 -12.20
N THR A 209 5.22 11.55 -13.30
CA THR A 209 4.64 11.01 -14.53
C THR A 209 4.15 9.57 -14.35
N LEU A 210 4.85 8.75 -13.55
CA LEU A 210 4.42 7.39 -13.20
C LEU A 210 3.20 7.36 -12.28
N TYR A 211 3.11 8.26 -11.29
CA TYR A 211 1.88 8.44 -10.50
C TYR A 211 0.69 8.74 -11.39
N ASN A 212 0.83 9.74 -12.25
CA ASN A 212 -0.22 10.12 -13.19
C ASN A 212 -0.59 8.99 -14.15
N LEU A 213 0.37 8.17 -14.60
CA LEU A 213 0.07 6.99 -15.40
C LEU A 213 -0.81 6.01 -14.62
N TRP A 214 -0.41 5.70 -13.38
CA TRP A 214 -1.06 4.72 -12.52
C TRP A 214 -2.50 5.13 -12.17
N ASP A 215 -2.71 6.40 -11.83
CA ASP A 215 -4.03 6.97 -11.50
C ASP A 215 -4.97 7.05 -12.72
N ASN A 216 -4.44 7.05 -13.95
CA ASN A 216 -5.22 7.13 -15.18
C ASN A 216 -5.54 5.76 -15.81
N ILE A 217 -5.09 4.63 -15.23
CA ILE A 217 -5.41 3.31 -15.79
C ILE A 217 -6.93 3.03 -15.85
N PRO A 218 -7.77 3.42 -14.87
CA PRO A 218 -9.23 3.26 -14.98
C PRO A 218 -9.81 3.97 -16.21
N GLN A 219 -9.33 5.19 -16.52
CA GLN A 219 -9.78 5.92 -17.71
C GLN A 219 -9.37 5.21 -19.00
N LEU A 220 -8.16 4.63 -19.04
CA LEU A 220 -7.69 3.84 -20.19
C LEU A 220 -8.54 2.59 -20.39
N TYR A 221 -8.95 1.93 -19.31
CA TYR A 221 -9.87 0.80 -19.35
C TYR A 221 -11.22 1.23 -19.97
N ASP A 222 -11.81 2.33 -19.51
CA ASP A 222 -13.09 2.84 -20.03
C ASP A 222 -13.04 3.16 -21.52
N LEU A 223 -11.91 3.70 -22.01
CA LEU A 223 -11.71 4.00 -23.43
C LEU A 223 -11.83 2.74 -24.30
N LEU A 224 -11.24 1.62 -23.87
CA LEU A 224 -11.27 0.35 -24.62
C LEU A 224 -12.52 -0.49 -24.34
N ALA A 225 -13.16 -0.32 -23.18
CA ALA A 225 -14.42 -1.00 -22.87
C ALA A 225 -15.58 -0.55 -23.78
N ASP A 226 -15.54 0.70 -24.25
CA ASP A 226 -16.50 1.25 -25.21
C ASP A 226 -15.80 2.05 -26.33
N ILE A 227 -15.20 1.34 -27.29
CA ILE A 227 -14.35 1.89 -28.37
C ILE A 227 -15.12 2.90 -29.25
N LYS A 228 -16.39 2.63 -29.58
CA LYS A 228 -17.18 3.44 -30.52
C LYS A 228 -17.39 4.89 -30.08
N PRO A 229 -17.93 5.17 -28.88
CA PRO A 229 -18.07 6.54 -28.37
C PRO A 229 -16.73 7.18 -28.02
N ASN A 230 -15.67 6.39 -27.81
CA ASN A 230 -14.34 6.87 -27.46
C ASN A 230 -13.36 6.96 -28.66
N SER A 231 -13.84 6.76 -29.89
CA SER A 231 -13.02 6.73 -31.10
C SER A 231 -12.16 7.99 -31.27
N GLU A 232 -12.74 9.17 -31.07
CA GLU A 232 -12.02 10.44 -31.16
C GLU A 232 -10.88 10.55 -30.14
N LYS A 233 -11.11 10.07 -28.91
CA LYS A 233 -10.09 10.03 -27.85
C LYS A 233 -9.00 9.00 -28.17
N LEU A 234 -9.38 7.83 -28.68
CA LEU A 234 -8.45 6.78 -29.07
C LEU A 234 -7.56 7.18 -30.25
N LEU A 235 -8.07 7.98 -31.20
CA LEU A 235 -7.29 8.57 -32.30
C LEU A 235 -6.22 9.58 -31.84
N HIS A 236 -6.24 9.98 -30.55
CA HIS A 236 -5.12 10.72 -29.98
C HIS A 236 -3.86 9.85 -29.85
N TYR A 237 -4.05 8.55 -29.57
CA TYR A 237 -2.99 7.57 -29.33
C TYR A 237 -2.74 6.66 -30.53
N LEU A 238 -3.79 6.37 -31.30
CA LEU A 238 -3.82 5.40 -32.40
C LEU A 238 -4.00 6.07 -33.75
N SER A 239 -3.55 5.41 -34.81
CA SER A 239 -3.90 5.73 -36.19
C SER A 239 -5.33 5.26 -36.54
N GLN A 240 -5.87 5.81 -37.63
CA GLN A 240 -7.18 5.40 -38.15
C GLN A 240 -7.22 3.90 -38.46
N THR A 241 -6.15 3.37 -39.05
CA THR A 241 -6.04 1.94 -39.40
C THR A 241 -6.04 1.04 -38.16
N GLU A 242 -5.30 1.41 -37.11
CA GLU A 242 -5.27 0.64 -35.86
C GLU A 242 -6.61 0.68 -35.13
N LEU A 243 -7.30 1.83 -35.16
CA LEU A 243 -8.64 1.94 -34.59
C LEU A 243 -9.65 1.06 -35.35
N ASP A 244 -9.56 1.02 -36.68
CA ASP A 244 -10.43 0.18 -37.51
C ASP A 244 -10.18 -1.32 -37.23
N GLU A 245 -8.92 -1.73 -37.03
CA GLU A 245 -8.57 -3.08 -36.59
C GLU A 245 -9.13 -3.40 -35.20
N LEU A 246 -9.04 -2.47 -34.23
CA LEU A 246 -9.64 -2.63 -32.90
C LEU A 246 -11.16 -2.77 -32.96
N LEU A 247 -11.84 -1.99 -33.81
CA LEU A 247 -13.28 -2.06 -34.01
C LEU A 247 -13.73 -3.37 -34.68
N ALA A 248 -12.84 -4.03 -35.43
CA ALA A 248 -13.09 -5.31 -36.08
C ALA A 248 -12.85 -6.53 -35.17
N LEU A 249 -12.30 -6.34 -33.96
CA LEU A 249 -12.00 -7.45 -33.05
C LEU A 249 -13.26 -8.20 -32.60
N GLY A 250 -13.11 -9.53 -32.49
CA GLY A 250 -14.11 -10.38 -31.86
C GLY A 250 -14.23 -10.12 -30.36
N LYS A 251 -15.40 -10.45 -29.79
CA LYS A 251 -15.70 -10.18 -28.38
C LYS A 251 -14.64 -10.79 -27.45
N ASP A 252 -14.20 -12.01 -27.72
CA ASP A 252 -13.27 -12.76 -26.85
C ASP A 252 -11.88 -12.10 -26.79
N THR A 253 -11.43 -11.56 -27.92
CA THR A 253 -10.14 -10.89 -28.03
C THR A 253 -10.13 -9.56 -27.28
N LEU A 254 -11.21 -8.78 -27.39
CA LEU A 254 -11.36 -7.53 -26.65
C LEU A 254 -11.41 -7.78 -25.13
N ALA A 255 -12.09 -8.85 -24.71
CA ALA A 255 -12.12 -9.23 -23.30
C ALA A 255 -10.73 -9.62 -22.78
N ASN A 256 -9.94 -10.37 -23.55
CA ASN A 256 -8.56 -10.68 -23.17
C ASN A 256 -7.69 -9.42 -23.03
N GLY A 257 -7.86 -8.42 -23.91
CA GLY A 257 -7.15 -7.14 -23.80
C GLY A 257 -7.53 -6.34 -22.55
N LEU A 258 -8.81 -6.29 -22.22
CA LEU A 258 -9.29 -5.62 -21.02
C LEU A 258 -8.91 -6.38 -19.74
N LEU A 259 -8.78 -7.72 -19.80
CA LEU A 259 -8.24 -8.53 -18.69
C LEU A 259 -6.79 -8.16 -18.39
N VAL A 260 -5.97 -7.95 -19.43
CA VAL A 260 -4.58 -7.45 -19.26
C VAL A 260 -4.55 -6.08 -18.58
N LEU A 261 -5.48 -5.18 -18.92
CA LEU A 261 -5.60 -3.88 -18.23
C LEU A 261 -6.13 -3.98 -16.79
N SER A 262 -6.83 -5.07 -16.48
CA SER A 262 -7.35 -5.34 -15.13
C SER A 262 -6.29 -5.95 -14.21
N ASP A 263 -5.22 -6.50 -14.78
CA ASP A 263 -4.10 -7.12 -14.07
C ASP A 263 -3.04 -6.07 -13.68
N GLU A 264 -3.24 -5.39 -12.55
CA GLU A 264 -2.33 -4.35 -12.07
C GLU A 264 -0.88 -4.85 -11.85
N PRO A 265 -0.62 -6.04 -11.29
CA PRO A 265 0.74 -6.60 -11.23
C PRO A 265 1.38 -6.78 -12.62
N LEU A 266 0.63 -7.24 -13.62
CA LEU A 266 1.14 -7.35 -15.00
C LEU A 266 1.51 -5.97 -15.58
N LEU A 267 0.66 -4.97 -15.39
CA LEU A 267 0.97 -3.59 -15.81
C LEU A 267 2.20 -3.05 -15.08
N PHE A 268 2.36 -3.36 -13.79
CA PHE A 268 3.54 -2.98 -13.01
C PHE A 268 4.82 -3.60 -13.58
N ILE A 269 4.78 -4.87 -14.00
CA ILE A 269 5.91 -5.54 -14.66
C ILE A 269 6.28 -4.80 -15.95
N TYR A 270 5.30 -4.41 -16.77
CA TYR A 270 5.58 -3.66 -18.01
C TYR A 270 6.18 -2.28 -17.74
N VAL A 271 5.62 -1.54 -16.79
CA VAL A 271 6.19 -0.25 -16.35
C VAL A 271 7.61 -0.45 -15.83
N SER A 272 7.85 -1.50 -15.04
CA SER A 272 9.18 -1.84 -14.52
C SER A 272 10.17 -2.14 -15.64
N ALA A 273 9.74 -2.87 -16.68
CA ALA A 273 10.58 -3.15 -17.85
C ALA A 273 10.91 -1.86 -18.63
N MET A 274 9.93 -0.97 -18.83
CA MET A 274 10.16 0.33 -19.48
C MET A 274 11.17 1.17 -18.70
N VAL A 275 10.98 1.26 -17.39
CA VAL A 275 11.88 1.99 -16.48
C VAL A 275 13.28 1.39 -16.49
N SER A 276 13.42 0.07 -16.38
CA SER A 276 14.72 -0.60 -16.45
C SER A 276 15.41 -0.36 -17.79
N TRP A 277 14.68 -0.37 -18.90
CA TRP A 277 15.25 0.01 -20.20
C TRP A 277 15.77 1.44 -20.21
N MET A 278 15.01 2.39 -19.66
CA MET A 278 15.41 3.80 -19.56
C MET A 278 16.62 3.98 -18.64
N ARG A 279 16.70 3.25 -17.51
CA ARG A 279 17.85 3.27 -16.59
C ARG A 279 19.16 2.82 -17.25
N MET A 280 19.07 1.97 -18.28
CA MET A 280 20.23 1.49 -19.03
C MET A 280 20.77 2.48 -20.06
N LEU A 281 20.07 3.58 -20.34
CA LEU A 281 20.57 4.61 -21.26
C LEU A 281 21.70 5.45 -20.60
N PRO A 282 22.65 5.99 -21.38
CA PRO A 282 23.64 6.93 -20.88
C PRO A 282 23.00 8.21 -20.31
N PRO A 283 23.64 8.91 -19.35
CA PRO A 283 23.04 10.05 -18.63
C PRO A 283 22.49 11.17 -19.52
N GLN A 284 23.17 11.47 -20.63
CA GLN A 284 22.74 12.47 -21.62
C GLN A 284 21.43 12.08 -22.31
N GLU A 285 21.35 10.82 -22.75
CA GLU A 285 20.19 10.28 -23.47
C GLU A 285 18.97 10.17 -22.56
N VAL A 286 19.18 9.74 -21.31
CA VAL A 286 18.13 9.67 -20.30
C VAL A 286 17.54 11.05 -20.06
N SER A 287 18.39 12.07 -19.89
CA SER A 287 17.94 13.43 -19.57
C SER A 287 17.11 14.03 -20.71
N GLU A 288 17.55 13.84 -21.96
CA GLU A 288 16.84 14.29 -23.15
C GLU A 288 15.51 13.54 -23.34
N LEU A 289 15.52 12.22 -23.16
CA LEU A 289 14.32 11.40 -23.22
C LEU A 289 13.32 11.80 -22.12
N MET A 290 13.77 12.05 -20.89
CA MET A 290 12.91 12.42 -19.76
C MET A 290 12.20 13.76 -19.96
N GLY A 291 12.83 14.72 -20.65
CA GLY A 291 12.18 15.98 -20.99
C GLY A 291 10.94 15.81 -21.87
N GLU A 292 10.84 14.68 -22.58
CA GLU A 292 9.78 14.40 -23.54
C GLU A 292 8.80 13.31 -23.06
N ILE A 293 9.10 12.57 -21.99
CA ILE A 293 8.17 11.57 -21.44
C ILE A 293 7.04 12.24 -20.66
N THR A 294 5.87 12.23 -21.29
CA THR A 294 4.59 12.61 -20.68
C THR A 294 3.76 11.38 -20.32
N SER A 295 2.69 11.59 -19.54
CA SER A 295 1.73 10.51 -19.25
C SER A 295 1.09 9.95 -20.53
N GLU A 296 0.89 10.77 -21.56
CA GLU A 296 0.37 10.34 -22.87
C GLU A 296 1.32 9.37 -23.59
N VAL A 297 2.63 9.63 -23.54
CA VAL A 297 3.66 8.73 -24.09
C VAL A 297 3.59 7.38 -23.39
N LEU A 298 3.53 7.36 -22.06
CA LEU A 298 3.45 6.11 -21.30
C LEU A 298 2.14 5.35 -21.57
N ILE A 299 1.01 6.04 -21.72
CA ILE A 299 -0.26 5.44 -22.13
C ILE A 299 -0.14 4.81 -23.53
N ALA A 300 0.48 5.51 -24.49
CA ALA A 300 0.71 4.97 -25.83
C ALA A 300 1.60 3.71 -25.79
N LEU A 301 2.66 3.70 -24.98
CA LEU A 301 3.52 2.52 -24.80
C LEU A 301 2.78 1.34 -24.13
N LEU A 302 1.86 1.61 -23.18
CA LEU A 302 0.98 0.58 -22.63
C LEU A 302 -0.02 0.05 -23.67
N LEU A 303 -0.58 0.93 -24.52
CA LEU A 303 -1.48 0.52 -25.60
C LEU A 303 -0.80 -0.40 -26.62
N ILE A 304 0.52 -0.24 -26.86
CA ILE A 304 1.29 -1.21 -27.66
C ILE A 304 1.22 -2.60 -27.04
N ARG A 305 1.34 -2.71 -25.71
CA ARG A 305 1.24 -3.99 -24.99
C ARG A 305 -0.16 -4.57 -25.00
N VAL A 306 -1.17 -3.76 -24.75
CA VAL A 306 -2.58 -4.19 -24.74
C VAL A 306 -3.01 -4.60 -26.15
N GLY A 307 -2.62 -3.82 -27.18
CA GLY A 307 -2.83 -4.14 -28.59
C GLY A 307 -2.21 -5.49 -28.96
N ALA A 308 -0.94 -5.71 -28.59
CA ALA A 308 -0.26 -6.99 -28.83
C ALA A 308 -0.97 -8.18 -28.17
N ALA A 309 -1.49 -8.01 -26.95
CA ALA A 309 -2.31 -9.02 -26.28
C ALA A 309 -3.61 -9.34 -27.04
N MET A 310 -4.18 -8.34 -27.72
CA MET A 310 -5.35 -8.47 -28.58
C MET A 310 -5.01 -8.90 -30.02
N GLY A 311 -3.73 -9.10 -30.35
CA GLY A 311 -3.30 -9.40 -31.72
C GLY A 311 -3.41 -8.22 -32.70
N VAL A 312 -3.52 -6.99 -32.20
CA VAL A 312 -3.49 -5.75 -33.00
C VAL A 312 -2.11 -5.13 -32.90
N VAL A 313 -1.51 -4.79 -34.05
CA VAL A 313 -0.20 -4.15 -34.08
C VAL A 313 -0.38 -2.66 -33.89
N VAL A 314 -0.23 -2.20 -32.65
CA VAL A 314 -0.25 -0.77 -32.31
C VAL A 314 1.16 -0.21 -32.36
N GLN A 315 1.32 0.96 -32.97
CA GLN A 315 2.56 1.73 -33.01
C GLN A 315 2.41 3.02 -32.19
N LEU A 316 3.54 3.69 -31.93
CA LEU A 316 3.51 5.05 -31.36
C LEU A 316 2.84 5.99 -32.35
N GLY A 317 1.66 6.50 -31.99
CA GLY A 317 0.87 7.40 -32.83
C GLY A 317 1.68 8.62 -33.30
N ALA A 318 1.51 9.00 -34.57
CA ALA A 318 2.22 10.13 -35.18
C ALA A 318 1.99 11.46 -34.44
N ARG A 319 0.86 11.60 -33.72
CA ARG A 319 0.54 12.79 -32.91
C ARG A 319 1.38 12.86 -31.64
N VAL A 320 1.50 11.74 -30.92
CA VAL A 320 2.39 11.59 -29.75
C VAL A 320 3.84 11.84 -30.16
N LEU A 321 4.27 11.27 -31.30
CA LEU A 321 5.63 11.50 -31.82
C LEU A 321 5.90 12.95 -32.25
N ARG A 322 4.90 13.62 -32.85
CA ARG A 322 5.03 15.01 -33.32
C ARG A 322 5.02 16.05 -32.20
N ALA A 323 4.37 15.74 -31.08
CA ALA A 323 4.36 16.62 -29.90
C ALA A 323 5.77 16.78 -29.28
N MET A 324 6.66 15.81 -29.50
CA MET A 324 8.02 15.82 -28.97
C MET A 324 8.96 16.68 -29.79
N LYS A 325 9.80 17.48 -29.12
CA LYS A 325 10.73 18.40 -29.79
C LYS A 325 12.02 17.68 -30.20
N SER A 326 12.57 16.83 -29.34
CA SER A 326 13.80 16.08 -29.62
C SER A 326 13.59 14.96 -30.66
N GLU A 327 14.38 14.99 -31.75
CA GLU A 327 14.42 13.89 -32.73
C GLU A 327 15.09 12.63 -32.15
N ARG A 328 16.08 12.81 -31.27
CA ARG A 328 16.81 11.72 -30.63
C ARG A 328 15.92 10.96 -29.63
N ALA A 329 15.14 11.69 -28.83
CA ALA A 329 14.14 11.09 -27.94
C ALA A 329 13.09 10.28 -28.72
N ARG A 330 12.65 10.75 -29.90
CA ARG A 330 11.74 9.98 -30.77
C ARG A 330 12.36 8.65 -31.21
N GLN A 331 13.64 8.64 -31.58
CA GLN A 331 14.35 7.42 -31.98
C GLN A 331 14.45 6.43 -30.82
N TRP A 332 14.78 6.91 -29.62
CA TRP A 332 14.83 6.08 -28.41
C TRP A 332 13.47 5.52 -28.02
N LEU A 333 12.40 6.32 -28.09
CA LEU A 333 11.04 5.81 -27.84
C LEU A 333 10.60 4.79 -28.89
N ALA A 334 10.99 4.96 -30.15
CA ALA A 334 10.73 3.96 -31.17
C ALA A 334 11.49 2.64 -30.90
N LEU A 335 12.71 2.71 -30.37
CA LEU A 335 13.47 1.54 -29.93
C LEU A 335 12.83 0.88 -28.71
N LEU A 336 12.42 1.65 -27.71
CA LEU A 336 11.68 1.16 -26.55
C LEU A 336 10.37 0.49 -26.97
N ALA A 337 9.59 1.10 -27.87
CA ALA A 337 8.36 0.54 -28.40
C ALA A 337 8.58 -0.83 -29.08
N LYS A 338 9.70 -1.02 -29.80
CA LYS A 338 10.07 -2.34 -30.36
C LYS A 338 10.37 -3.37 -29.28
N GLN A 339 11.05 -2.97 -28.20
CA GLN A 339 11.25 -3.83 -27.03
C GLN A 339 9.93 -4.21 -26.37
N LEU A 340 8.90 -3.36 -26.57
CA LEU A 340 7.55 -3.57 -26.08
C LEU A 340 6.67 -4.51 -26.94
N VAL A 341 7.19 -5.12 -28.00
CA VAL A 341 6.43 -6.08 -28.81
C VAL A 341 6.85 -7.51 -28.43
N SER A 342 6.04 -8.21 -27.63
CA SER A 342 6.24 -9.63 -27.23
C SER A 342 5.17 -10.55 -27.83
N PRO A 343 5.36 -11.89 -27.82
CA PRO A 343 4.34 -12.84 -28.22
C PRO A 343 3.11 -12.75 -27.32
N LYS A 344 2.04 -13.41 -27.76
CA LYS A 344 0.71 -13.39 -27.11
C LYS A 344 0.78 -13.85 -25.66
N LEU A 345 -0.02 -13.20 -24.82
CA LEU A 345 -0.17 -13.49 -23.38
C LEU A 345 -1.14 -14.65 -23.09
N ASP A 346 -1.45 -15.49 -24.07
CA ASP A 346 -2.53 -16.49 -23.98
C ASP A 346 -2.39 -17.36 -22.71
N ALA A 347 -1.18 -17.86 -22.41
CA ALA A 347 -0.93 -18.67 -21.22
C ALA A 347 -1.14 -17.91 -19.89
N HIS A 348 -0.79 -16.61 -19.86
CA HIS A 348 -1.00 -15.75 -18.70
C HIS A 348 -2.49 -15.44 -18.50
N VAL A 349 -3.18 -15.13 -19.60
CA VAL A 349 -4.62 -14.86 -19.60
C VAL A 349 -5.39 -16.09 -19.10
N GLU A 350 -5.03 -17.30 -19.55
CA GLU A 350 -5.64 -18.52 -19.02
C GLU A 350 -5.36 -18.73 -17.52
N ALA A 351 -4.13 -18.48 -17.05
CA ALA A 351 -3.77 -18.60 -15.64
C ALA A 351 -4.48 -17.57 -14.75
N SER A 352 -4.81 -16.40 -15.28
CA SER A 352 -5.41 -15.29 -14.53
C SER A 352 -6.94 -15.31 -14.48
N LYS A 353 -7.60 -15.91 -15.47
CA LYS A 353 -9.08 -16.03 -15.55
C LYS A 353 -9.76 -16.47 -14.25
N PRO A 354 -9.32 -17.54 -13.54
CA PRO A 354 -9.97 -17.99 -12.30
C PRO A 354 -9.98 -16.94 -11.17
N LEU A 355 -9.00 -16.04 -11.16
CA LEU A 355 -8.80 -15.04 -10.09
C LEU A 355 -9.32 -13.65 -10.50
N LEU A 356 -9.19 -13.28 -11.77
CA LEU A 356 -9.55 -11.95 -12.28
C LEU A 356 -11.02 -11.84 -12.67
N LEU A 357 -11.71 -12.95 -12.98
CA LEU A 357 -13.15 -12.95 -13.30
C LEU A 357 -14.08 -12.96 -12.07
N GLY A 358 -13.54 -13.05 -10.86
CA GLY A 358 -14.31 -13.03 -9.60
C GLY A 358 -14.63 -11.63 -9.09
N GLY A 359 -15.31 -10.79 -9.88
CA GLY A 359 -15.73 -9.43 -9.47
C GLY A 359 -16.97 -8.93 -10.22
N PRO A 360 -17.55 -7.77 -9.82
CA PRO A 360 -18.70 -7.20 -10.51
C PRO A 360 -18.36 -6.91 -11.97
N ALA A 361 -19.34 -7.15 -12.83
CA ALA A 361 -19.19 -7.23 -14.27
C ALA A 361 -19.52 -5.92 -14.98
N THR A 362 -18.66 -5.48 -15.89
CA THR A 362 -18.97 -4.43 -16.87
C THR A 362 -19.34 -5.03 -18.22
N VAL A 363 -20.39 -4.48 -18.85
CA VAL A 363 -20.85 -4.91 -20.18
C VAL A 363 -20.00 -4.24 -21.25
N ILE A 364 -19.35 -5.04 -22.12
CA ILE A 364 -18.71 -4.56 -23.35
C ILE A 364 -19.80 -4.17 -24.35
N LYS A 365 -19.99 -2.88 -24.63
CA LYS A 365 -21.11 -2.35 -25.46
C LYS A 365 -20.81 -2.28 -26.96
N THR A 366 -19.65 -2.72 -27.41
CA THR A 366 -19.09 -2.32 -28.71
C THR A 366 -19.70 -2.99 -29.96
N VAL A 367 -20.46 -4.09 -29.85
CA VAL A 367 -21.01 -4.81 -31.03
C VAL A 367 -22.43 -5.37 -30.76
N PRO A 368 -23.41 -5.25 -31.70
CA PRO A 368 -24.79 -5.68 -31.49
C PRO A 368 -24.94 -7.19 -31.21
N ASP A 369 -25.83 -7.51 -30.27
CA ASP A 369 -26.14 -8.87 -29.80
C ASP A 369 -26.85 -9.70 -30.89
N VAL A 370 -26.14 -10.64 -31.52
CA VAL A 370 -26.77 -11.73 -32.30
C VAL A 370 -26.87 -12.99 -31.41
N PRO A 371 -28.06 -13.54 -31.15
CA PRO A 371 -28.24 -14.76 -30.35
C PRO A 371 -27.75 -16.02 -31.08
N LEU A 372 -27.18 -16.97 -30.32
CA LEU A 372 -26.74 -18.28 -30.82
C LEU A 372 -27.89 -19.28 -30.73
N LYS A 373 -28.09 -20.09 -31.77
CA LYS A 373 -29.13 -21.12 -31.81
C LYS A 373 -28.54 -22.48 -31.43
N ALA A 374 -28.99 -23.07 -30.33
CA ALA A 374 -28.65 -24.44 -29.94
C ALA A 374 -29.94 -25.28 -29.95
N GLY A 375 -30.06 -26.17 -30.94
CA GLY A 375 -31.33 -26.83 -31.24
C GLY A 375 -32.40 -25.82 -31.68
N ASP A 376 -33.61 -25.94 -31.13
CA ASP A 376 -34.73 -25.01 -31.41
C ASP A 376 -34.76 -23.78 -30.49
N GLN A 377 -33.83 -23.65 -29.55
CA GLN A 377 -33.77 -22.51 -28.61
C GLN A 377 -32.73 -21.46 -29.01
N LEU A 378 -33.12 -20.20 -28.86
CA LEU A 378 -32.26 -19.02 -28.95
C LEU A 378 -31.61 -18.83 -27.57
N ILE A 379 -30.31 -19.08 -27.47
CA ILE A 379 -29.52 -18.84 -26.27
C ILE A 379 -28.95 -17.42 -26.35
N ALA A 380 -29.13 -16.64 -25.28
CA ALA A 380 -28.49 -15.33 -25.12
C ALA A 380 -26.97 -15.49 -25.20
N ASN A 381 -26.36 -14.81 -26.16
CA ASN A 381 -24.95 -14.90 -26.52
C ASN A 381 -24.05 -14.63 -25.29
N PRO A 382 -23.12 -15.54 -24.92
CA PRO A 382 -22.13 -15.28 -23.88
C PRO A 382 -21.22 -14.15 -24.38
N VAL A 383 -21.37 -12.96 -23.80
CA VAL A 383 -20.38 -11.90 -24.01
C VAL A 383 -19.23 -12.22 -23.04
N PRO A 384 -17.99 -12.30 -23.51
CA PRO A 384 -16.83 -12.49 -22.66
C PRO A 384 -16.73 -11.28 -21.72
N MET A 385 -16.80 -11.58 -20.43
CA MET A 385 -16.90 -10.60 -19.37
C MET A 385 -15.50 -10.26 -18.86
N VAL A 386 -15.29 -8.99 -18.55
CA VAL A 386 -14.09 -8.48 -17.93
C VAL A 386 -14.51 -7.83 -16.62
N ARG A 387 -13.66 -7.93 -15.61
CA ARG A 387 -13.87 -7.29 -14.31
C ARG A 387 -14.02 -5.78 -14.48
N ASP A 388 -14.96 -5.18 -13.74
CA ASP A 388 -15.06 -3.73 -13.62
C ASP A 388 -13.81 -3.14 -12.94
N LYS A 389 -13.26 -2.07 -13.53
CA LYS A 389 -12.13 -1.28 -13.01
C LYS A 389 -12.59 0.07 -12.42
N ALA A 390 -13.82 0.15 -11.94
CA ALA A 390 -14.32 1.34 -11.24
C ALA A 390 -13.47 1.75 -10.00
N THR A 391 -12.66 0.85 -9.44
CA THR A 391 -11.76 1.14 -8.30
C THR A 391 -10.37 0.52 -8.47
N GLN A 392 -9.36 1.37 -8.44
CA GLN A 392 -7.94 1.01 -8.44
C GLN A 392 -7.55 0.35 -7.10
N ARG A 393 -6.84 -0.78 -7.14
CA ARG A 393 -6.55 -1.58 -5.93
C ARG A 393 -5.15 -1.39 -5.39
N THR A 394 -4.28 -0.79 -6.18
CA THR A 394 -2.90 -0.50 -5.83
C THR A 394 -2.61 0.98 -5.98
N VAL A 395 -1.79 1.51 -5.08
CA VAL A 395 -1.27 2.86 -5.15
C VAL A 395 0.25 2.78 -5.18
N LEU A 396 0.87 3.61 -6.01
CA LEU A 396 2.33 3.78 -5.96
C LEU A 396 2.66 4.55 -4.68
N VAL A 397 3.75 4.20 -4.01
CA VAL A 397 4.25 4.94 -2.84
C VAL A 397 5.74 5.15 -3.01
N ARG A 398 6.18 6.39 -2.88
CA ARG A 398 7.61 6.73 -2.94
C ARG A 398 8.24 6.28 -1.63
N GLN A 399 9.12 5.30 -1.73
CA GLN A 399 9.93 4.84 -0.61
C GLN A 399 11.32 5.45 -0.74
N GLU A 400 11.60 6.49 0.05
CA GLU A 400 12.95 7.03 0.18
C GLU A 400 13.79 6.09 1.06
N ALA A 401 15.10 6.06 0.83
CA ALA A 401 16.02 5.38 1.73
C ALA A 401 16.03 6.16 3.05
N VAL A 402 15.29 5.66 4.04
CA VAL A 402 15.27 6.20 5.38
C VAL A 402 16.40 5.54 6.17
N ASP A 403 17.26 6.34 6.79
CA ASP A 403 18.20 5.84 7.80
C ASP A 403 17.39 5.40 9.03
N ASP A 404 16.96 4.14 9.04
CA ASP A 404 16.20 3.53 10.13
C ASP A 404 17.11 2.68 11.03
N VAL A 405 17.06 2.92 12.33
CA VAL A 405 17.74 2.14 13.36
C VAL A 405 16.67 1.61 14.32
N PRO A 406 16.03 0.47 13.97
CA PRO A 406 14.93 -0.06 14.76
C PRO A 406 15.44 -0.54 16.12
N ALA A 407 15.00 0.12 17.19
CA ALA A 407 15.28 -0.28 18.57
C ALA A 407 14.09 0.03 19.47
N SER A 408 13.59 -0.98 20.19
CA SER A 408 12.55 -0.77 21.20
C SER A 408 13.08 0.08 22.35
N GLY A 409 12.23 0.99 22.84
CA GLY A 409 12.49 1.72 24.09
C GLY A 409 12.61 0.74 25.26
N ARG A 410 13.51 1.05 26.19
CA ARG A 410 13.77 0.24 27.39
C ARG A 410 13.28 0.94 28.64
N ASN A 411 12.60 0.22 29.52
CA ASN A 411 12.23 0.74 30.83
C ASN A 411 13.47 0.85 31.75
N ALA A 412 13.28 1.34 32.98
CA ALA A 412 14.38 1.56 33.91
C ALA A 412 15.05 0.26 34.42
N ASN A 413 14.41 -0.90 34.25
CA ASN A 413 15.03 -2.21 34.49
C ASN A 413 15.88 -2.71 33.31
N GLY A 414 15.85 -2.01 32.17
CA GLY A 414 16.55 -2.39 30.95
C GLY A 414 15.76 -3.31 30.01
N ASP A 415 14.51 -3.64 30.35
CA ASP A 415 13.65 -4.49 29.52
C ASP A 415 13.02 -3.69 28.37
N ALA A 416 12.85 -4.32 27.21
CA ALA A 416 12.11 -3.71 26.11
C ALA A 416 10.65 -3.47 26.51
N ALA A 417 10.18 -2.23 26.39
CA ALA A 417 8.86 -1.82 26.85
C ALA A 417 8.15 -0.91 25.85
N ALA A 418 6.90 -1.24 25.54
CA ALA A 418 6.00 -0.36 24.79
C ALA A 418 5.53 0.83 25.64
N SER A 419 4.95 1.83 24.98
CA SER A 419 4.34 2.98 25.68
C SER A 419 3.12 2.49 26.45
N ALA A 420 2.70 3.24 27.47
CA ALA A 420 1.62 2.80 28.35
C ALA A 420 0.31 2.54 27.56
N ASP A 421 0.00 3.37 26.55
CA ASP A 421 -1.16 3.25 25.67
C ASP A 421 -1.13 2.03 24.74
N LYS A 422 0.08 1.52 24.43
CA LYS A 422 0.30 0.35 23.55
C LYS A 422 0.66 -0.91 24.30
N THR A 423 0.76 -0.84 25.63
CA THR A 423 1.12 -2.00 26.43
C THR A 423 -0.09 -2.90 26.61
N ALA A 424 0.04 -4.17 26.25
CA ALA A 424 -1.01 -5.16 26.47
C ALA A 424 -1.21 -5.40 27.97
N THR A 425 -2.43 -5.18 28.45
CA THR A 425 -2.87 -5.40 29.83
C THR A 425 -4.09 -6.33 29.85
N ASN A 426 -4.43 -6.91 31.01
CA ASN A 426 -5.60 -7.80 31.15
C ASN A 426 -6.39 -7.48 32.42
N GLY A 427 -7.31 -6.51 32.35
CA GLY A 427 -8.21 -6.13 33.44
C GLY A 427 -7.58 -5.37 34.62
N CYS A 428 -6.25 -5.29 34.67
CA CYS A 428 -5.47 -4.50 35.62
C CYS A 428 -4.34 -3.77 34.87
N PRO A 429 -3.84 -2.62 35.37
CA PRO A 429 -2.79 -1.82 34.73
C PRO A 429 -1.40 -2.47 34.86
N VAL A 430 -1.28 -3.75 34.51
CA VAL A 430 -0.04 -4.53 34.56
C VAL A 430 0.32 -5.01 33.17
N SER A 431 1.55 -4.72 32.75
CA SER A 431 2.12 -5.19 31.50
C SER A 431 2.14 -6.72 31.44
N MET A 432 1.48 -7.29 30.44
CA MET A 432 1.51 -8.75 30.20
C MET A 432 2.86 -9.25 29.66
N VAL A 433 3.77 -8.33 29.34
CA VAL A 433 5.11 -8.63 28.79
C VAL A 433 6.18 -8.53 29.88
N THR A 434 6.20 -7.42 30.62
CA THR A 434 7.26 -7.11 31.60
C THR A 434 6.83 -7.30 33.05
N GLY A 435 5.53 -7.45 33.32
CA GLY A 435 4.98 -7.49 34.69
C GLY A 435 4.98 -6.14 35.42
N GLU A 436 5.31 -5.05 34.73
CA GLU A 436 5.33 -3.70 35.28
C GLU A 436 3.92 -3.15 35.51
N GLU A 437 3.68 -2.48 36.64
CA GLU A 437 2.46 -1.69 36.84
C GLU A 437 2.61 -0.29 36.21
N LEU A 438 1.59 0.11 35.44
CA LEU A 438 1.56 1.29 34.58
C LEU A 438 0.29 2.11 34.80
N LEU A 439 0.40 3.27 35.45
CA LEU A 439 -0.77 4.11 35.71
C LEU A 439 -0.59 5.51 35.13
N THR A 440 -1.29 5.78 34.03
CA THR A 440 -1.35 7.12 33.40
C THR A 440 -2.61 7.86 33.86
N LEU A 441 -2.43 9.08 34.37
CA LEU A 441 -3.52 9.95 34.82
C LEU A 441 -3.36 11.34 34.20
N THR A 442 -4.41 11.86 33.58
CA THR A 442 -4.47 13.23 33.09
C THR A 442 -5.05 14.12 34.17
N ASP A 443 -4.24 15.02 34.72
CA ASP A 443 -4.65 15.90 35.82
C ASP A 443 -5.19 17.26 35.30
N GLY A 444 -4.90 17.63 34.04
CA GLY A 444 -5.54 18.78 33.40
C GLY A 444 -5.04 19.06 31.99
N VAL A 445 -5.52 20.16 31.39
CA VAL A 445 -5.24 20.51 29.99
C VAL A 445 -4.96 22.00 29.87
N LEU A 446 -3.86 22.36 29.19
CA LEU A 446 -3.67 23.69 28.62
C LEU A 446 -4.41 23.75 27.29
N ASP A 447 -5.44 24.58 27.21
CA ASP A 447 -6.23 24.74 26.00
C ASP A 447 -5.54 25.68 24.99
N GLY A 448 -6.04 25.69 23.75
CA GLY A 448 -5.51 26.51 22.66
C GLY A 448 -5.55 25.79 21.31
N ILE A 449 -4.88 26.38 20.32
CA ILE A 449 -4.77 25.80 18.96
C ILE A 449 -3.96 24.49 18.99
N PHE A 450 -2.97 24.41 19.89
CA PHE A 450 -2.22 23.20 20.18
C PHE A 450 -2.41 22.81 21.65
N PRO A 451 -3.49 22.08 21.99
CA PRO A 451 -3.78 21.67 23.35
C PRO A 451 -2.70 20.75 23.93
N PHE A 452 -2.46 20.87 25.23
CA PHE A 452 -1.49 20.05 25.95
C PHE A 452 -2.09 19.45 27.21
N GLU A 453 -2.07 18.13 27.29
CA GLU A 453 -2.51 17.39 28.47
C GLU A 453 -1.36 17.31 29.48
N TRP A 454 -1.59 17.84 30.69
CA TRP A 454 -0.71 17.61 31.82
C TRP A 454 -1.04 16.23 32.41
N THR A 455 -0.21 15.25 32.06
CA THR A 455 -0.31 13.88 32.55
C THR A 455 0.79 13.58 33.54
N ARG A 456 0.46 12.71 34.50
CA ARG A 456 1.43 12.00 35.33
C ARG A 456 1.34 10.51 35.05
N LEU A 457 2.47 9.83 35.16
CA LEU A 457 2.57 8.43 34.84
C LEU A 457 3.40 7.71 35.89
N TYR A 458 2.88 6.61 36.43
CA TYR A 458 3.59 5.75 37.34
C TYR A 458 4.08 4.50 36.63
N ARG A 459 5.34 4.13 36.88
CA ARG A 459 6.01 2.92 36.40
C ARG A 459 6.72 2.23 37.54
N THR A 460 6.39 0.96 37.82
CA THR A 460 7.10 0.21 38.87
C THR A 460 8.56 -0.05 38.53
N SER A 461 8.96 -0.05 37.25
CA SER A 461 10.39 -0.14 36.91
C SER A 461 11.14 1.14 37.30
N ALA A 462 10.45 2.28 37.37
CA ALA A 462 11.03 3.58 37.63
C ALA A 462 11.02 3.97 39.12
N VAL A 463 10.80 3.03 40.04
CA VAL A 463 10.66 3.32 41.49
C VAL A 463 11.86 4.00 42.13
N ASP A 464 13.05 3.86 41.55
CA ASP A 464 14.27 4.55 42.02
C ASP A 464 14.55 5.85 41.24
N VAL A 465 13.66 6.25 40.33
CA VAL A 465 13.78 7.45 39.50
C VAL A 465 12.87 8.56 40.07
N GLU A 466 13.46 9.71 40.40
CA GLU A 466 12.74 10.93 40.78
C GLU A 466 12.86 11.97 39.65
N CYS A 467 11.74 12.35 39.04
CA CYS A 467 11.70 13.40 38.01
C CYS A 467 10.64 14.47 38.29
N GLY A 468 10.57 14.90 39.55
CA GLY A 468 9.77 16.05 39.98
C GLY A 468 8.39 15.72 40.56
N LEU A 469 7.82 14.54 40.31
CA LEU A 469 6.57 14.08 40.94
C LEU A 469 6.77 12.96 41.98
N GLY A 470 7.99 12.84 42.52
CA GLY A 470 8.37 11.77 43.44
C GLY A 470 8.78 10.48 42.74
N PHE A 471 9.26 9.52 43.52
CA PHE A 471 9.79 8.25 43.05
C PHE A 471 8.77 7.42 42.27
N GLY A 472 9.15 6.91 41.09
CA GLY A 472 8.28 6.12 40.21
C GLY A 472 7.31 6.93 39.35
N TRP A 473 7.15 8.23 39.63
CA TRP A 473 6.25 9.11 38.90
C TRP A 473 7.01 10.02 37.94
N SER A 474 6.52 10.09 36.70
CA SER A 474 6.92 11.04 35.68
C SER A 474 5.76 11.94 35.25
N HIS A 475 6.05 12.92 34.39
CA HIS A 475 5.06 13.88 33.90
C HIS A 475 5.24 14.17 32.40
N ALA A 476 4.20 14.68 31.74
CA ALA A 476 4.18 14.94 30.29
C ALA A 476 5.36 15.77 29.73
N LEU A 477 5.98 16.64 30.55
CA LEU A 477 7.17 17.41 30.18
C LEU A 477 8.52 16.74 30.51
N ALA A 478 8.54 15.53 31.06
CA ALA A 478 9.74 14.85 31.56
C ALA A 478 10.54 14.16 30.44
N HIS A 479 10.76 14.88 29.33
CA HIS A 479 11.61 14.42 28.25
C HIS A 479 13.04 14.94 28.42
N GLY A 480 14.02 14.12 28.04
CA GLY A 480 15.43 14.53 28.03
C GLY A 480 16.23 13.83 26.93
N LEU A 481 17.30 14.49 26.49
CA LEU A 481 18.32 13.88 25.64
C LEU A 481 19.66 13.87 26.36
N CYS A 482 20.36 12.75 26.31
CA CYS A 482 21.74 12.63 26.75
C CYS A 482 22.63 12.29 25.55
N VAL A 483 23.46 13.23 25.13
CA VAL A 483 24.41 13.03 24.03
C VAL A 483 25.71 12.45 24.59
N SER A 484 26.19 11.36 23.98
CA SER A 484 27.46 10.72 24.31
C SER A 484 28.14 10.22 23.04
N GLY A 485 29.25 10.88 22.66
CA GLY A 485 29.94 10.60 21.40
C GLY A 485 28.99 10.76 20.20
N ASP A 486 28.90 9.72 19.38
CA ASP A 486 28.04 9.68 18.18
C ASP A 486 26.62 9.14 18.47
N SER A 487 26.21 9.06 19.74
CA SER A 487 24.91 8.56 20.16
C SER A 487 24.15 9.57 21.01
N VAL A 488 22.83 9.57 20.85
CA VAL A 488 21.87 10.29 21.70
C VAL A 488 20.96 9.28 22.37
N VAL A 489 20.87 9.32 23.69
CA VAL A 489 19.85 8.58 24.44
C VAL A 489 18.70 9.51 24.74
N TRP A 490 17.54 9.19 24.19
CA TRP A 490 16.29 9.88 24.49
C TRP A 490 15.56 9.17 25.63
N THR A 491 15.27 9.91 26.69
CA THR A 491 14.36 9.49 27.76
C THR A 491 13.02 10.17 27.53
N ASP A 492 11.96 9.38 27.34
CA ASP A 492 10.61 9.90 27.15
C ASP A 492 9.92 10.24 28.48
N HIS A 493 8.75 10.88 28.39
CA HIS A 493 7.93 11.23 29.55
C HIS A 493 7.42 10.02 30.35
N GLU A 494 7.65 8.79 29.89
CA GLU A 494 7.31 7.56 30.60
C GLU A 494 8.55 6.90 31.24
N ASN A 495 9.69 7.61 31.32
CA ASN A 495 10.98 7.08 31.78
C ASN A 495 11.53 5.92 30.94
N ARG A 496 11.16 5.82 29.66
CA ARG A 496 11.77 4.84 28.74
C ARG A 496 12.93 5.47 28.00
N SER A 497 14.01 4.72 27.88
CA SER A 497 15.23 5.12 27.19
C SER A 497 15.33 4.49 25.80
N THR A 498 15.64 5.29 24.79
CA THR A 498 15.88 4.84 23.41
C THR A 498 17.18 5.44 22.92
N ALA A 499 18.13 4.60 22.52
CA ALA A 499 19.37 5.04 21.90
C ALA A 499 19.14 5.28 20.41
N LEU A 500 19.55 6.45 19.93
CA LEU A 500 19.51 6.90 18.55
C LEU A 500 20.91 7.36 18.16
N PRO A 501 21.38 7.15 16.93
CA PRO A 501 22.59 7.80 16.46
C PRO A 501 22.40 9.33 16.45
N LEU A 502 23.49 10.08 16.69
CA LEU A 502 23.48 11.54 16.61
C LEU A 502 23.30 11.98 15.15
N PRO A 503 22.28 12.78 14.80
CA PRO A 503 22.12 13.26 13.43
C PRO A 503 23.27 14.20 13.04
N THR A 504 23.66 14.14 11.76
CA THR A 504 24.76 14.93 11.19
C THR A 504 24.30 15.63 9.92
N VAL A 505 25.10 16.56 9.38
CA VAL A 505 24.77 17.21 8.10
C VAL A 505 24.63 16.19 6.95
N ALA A 506 25.38 15.07 7.01
CA ALA A 506 25.29 14.00 6.02
C ALA A 506 24.07 13.08 6.24
N ARG A 507 23.59 12.96 7.48
CA ARG A 507 22.42 12.17 7.88
C ARG A 507 21.55 13.01 8.81
N PRO A 508 20.81 13.99 8.26
CA PRO A 508 20.11 14.98 9.07
C PRO A 508 18.88 14.40 9.76
N THR A 509 18.41 13.23 9.35
CA THR A 509 17.22 12.57 9.88
C THR A 509 17.50 11.10 10.09
N ILE A 510 17.27 10.62 11.32
CA ILE A 510 17.39 9.21 11.67
C ILE A 510 16.06 8.77 12.26
N THR A 511 15.50 7.69 11.71
CA THR A 511 14.24 7.12 12.16
C THR A 511 14.50 5.91 13.05
N ASN A 512 13.59 5.66 13.98
CA ASN A 512 13.49 4.42 14.71
C ASN A 512 12.04 3.93 14.63
N SER A 513 11.80 3.01 13.71
CA SER A 513 10.48 2.46 13.41
C SER A 513 9.85 1.72 14.59
N LEU A 514 10.64 1.10 15.47
CA LEU A 514 10.10 0.38 16.66
C LEU A 514 9.71 1.32 17.80
N ALA A 515 10.40 2.46 17.93
CA ALA A 515 10.04 3.51 18.90
C ALA A 515 9.00 4.49 18.33
N GLU A 516 8.66 4.38 17.04
CA GLU A 516 7.85 5.33 16.28
C GLU A 516 8.32 6.79 16.48
N ALA A 517 9.64 6.96 16.46
CA ALA A 517 10.31 8.22 16.70
C ALA A 517 11.34 8.50 15.62
N ALA A 518 11.65 9.78 15.39
CA ALA A 518 12.75 10.21 14.55
C ALA A 518 13.49 11.37 15.22
N ILE A 519 14.81 11.45 15.04
CA ILE A 519 15.63 12.56 15.52
C ILE A 519 16.29 13.27 14.34
N TYR A 520 16.32 14.60 14.39
CA TYR A 520 16.91 15.43 13.34
C TYR A 520 17.53 16.73 13.88
N LEU A 521 18.37 17.35 13.05
CA LEU A 521 18.94 18.67 13.33
C LEU A 521 17.86 19.74 13.20
N GLY A 522 17.73 20.60 14.21
CA GLY A 522 16.82 21.73 14.22
C GLY A 522 17.25 22.88 13.32
N THR A 523 16.44 23.94 13.28
CA THR A 523 16.73 25.15 12.48
C THR A 523 17.70 26.08 13.21
N LEU A 524 17.77 25.99 14.53
CA LEU A 524 18.74 26.70 15.35
C LEU A 524 20.03 25.89 15.50
N PRO A 525 21.20 26.56 15.63
CA PRO A 525 22.44 25.89 16.01
C PRO A 525 22.26 25.13 17.33
N ASP A 526 22.78 23.91 17.38
CA ASP A 526 22.73 23.00 18.55
C ASP A 526 21.31 22.60 19.01
N GLU A 527 20.29 22.82 18.17
CA GLU A 527 18.95 22.31 18.41
C GLU A 527 18.84 20.89 17.85
N LEU A 528 18.41 19.96 18.71
CA LEU A 528 17.98 18.63 18.31
C LEU A 528 16.46 18.56 18.41
N VAL A 529 15.83 18.03 17.38
CA VAL A 529 14.38 17.87 17.36
C VAL A 529 14.04 16.40 17.28
N LEU A 530 13.18 15.95 18.17
CA LEU A 530 12.66 14.58 18.19
C LEU A 530 11.19 14.60 17.80
N ALA A 531 10.85 13.92 16.72
CA ALA A 531 9.47 13.65 16.32
C ALA A 531 9.01 12.35 16.99
N GLN A 532 7.85 12.39 17.64
CA GLN A 532 7.14 11.19 18.09
C GLN A 532 5.64 11.43 17.91
N ALA A 533 4.96 10.48 17.27
CA ALA A 533 3.57 10.63 16.85
C ALA A 533 3.38 11.95 16.05
N SER A 534 2.48 12.83 16.49
CA SER A 534 2.19 14.12 15.85
C SER A 534 2.85 15.32 16.55
N ARG A 535 3.87 15.09 17.39
CA ARG A 535 4.55 16.13 18.17
C ARG A 535 6.04 16.15 17.87
N PHE A 536 6.60 17.37 17.91
CA PHE A 536 8.02 17.64 17.76
C PHE A 536 8.54 18.24 19.07
N TYR A 537 9.49 17.57 19.69
CA TYR A 537 10.11 17.95 20.93
C TYR A 537 11.46 18.60 20.64
N HIS A 538 11.63 19.86 21.04
CA HIS A 538 12.81 20.67 20.74
C HIS A 538 13.75 20.69 21.94
N PHE A 539 14.99 20.28 21.72
CA PHE A 539 16.01 20.19 22.75
C PHE A 539 17.20 21.09 22.45
N ARG A 540 17.75 21.68 23.51
CA ARG A 540 19.06 22.33 23.51
C ARG A 540 19.82 21.89 24.75
N ASP A 541 21.08 21.54 24.60
CA ASP A 541 21.93 21.01 25.68
C ASP A 541 21.27 19.84 26.44
N GLY A 542 20.52 19.00 25.72
CA GLY A 542 19.80 17.86 26.29
C GLY A 542 18.46 18.17 26.97
N LEU A 543 18.12 19.45 27.13
CA LEU A 543 16.92 19.90 27.84
C LEU A 543 15.80 20.27 26.88
N LEU A 544 14.57 19.85 27.21
CA LEU A 544 13.37 20.26 26.47
C LEU A 544 13.13 21.78 26.60
N THR A 545 12.95 22.45 25.46
CA THR A 545 12.78 23.91 25.32
C THR A 545 11.45 24.30 24.68
N ALA A 546 10.90 23.45 23.82
CA ALA A 546 9.60 23.67 23.19
C ALA A 546 9.00 22.35 22.72
N ILE A 547 7.68 22.37 22.48
CA ILE A 547 6.95 21.30 21.79
C ILE A 547 6.18 21.97 20.66
N SER A 548 6.21 21.41 19.45
CA SER A 548 5.37 21.89 18.33
C SER A 548 4.62 20.76 17.63
N ASP A 549 3.68 21.14 16.78
CA ASP A 549 2.98 20.25 15.85
C ASP A 549 3.47 20.43 14.39
N ALA A 550 2.83 19.74 13.45
CA ALA A 550 3.18 19.82 12.02
C ALA A 550 2.89 21.19 11.37
N TYR A 551 2.15 22.07 12.05
CA TYR A 551 1.83 23.42 11.60
C TYR A 551 2.69 24.49 12.29
N ASP A 552 3.71 24.08 13.05
CA ASP A 552 4.57 24.93 13.87
C ASP A 552 3.83 25.73 14.96
N ASN A 553 2.66 25.24 15.41
CA ASN A 553 2.06 25.73 16.64
C ASN A 553 2.95 25.29 17.80
N ARG A 554 3.51 26.24 18.56
CA ARG A 554 4.60 25.96 19.50
C ARG A 554 4.25 26.32 20.94
N LEU A 555 4.35 25.33 21.83
CA LEU A 555 4.38 25.48 23.27
C LEU A 555 5.82 25.75 23.72
N ARG A 556 6.06 26.87 24.39
CA ARG A 556 7.40 27.29 24.82
C ARG A 556 7.60 26.99 26.29
N ILE A 557 8.77 26.46 26.64
CA ILE A 557 9.13 26.17 28.02
C ILE A 557 10.08 27.26 28.53
N SER A 558 9.70 27.92 29.63
CA SER A 558 10.63 28.73 30.41
C SER A 558 11.11 27.97 31.63
N ARG A 559 12.33 28.26 32.07
CA ARG A 559 12.95 27.63 33.23
C ARG A 559 13.29 28.67 34.29
N ASP A 560 13.22 28.27 35.54
CA ASP A 560 13.63 29.10 36.67
C ASP A 560 15.17 29.19 36.76
N LEU A 561 15.67 29.97 37.72
CA LEU A 561 17.11 30.13 37.97
C LEU A 561 17.83 28.84 38.38
N LEU A 562 17.09 27.81 38.80
CA LEU A 562 17.62 26.48 39.15
C LEU A 562 17.56 25.52 37.95
N GLY A 563 17.14 25.99 36.78
CA GLY A 563 17.03 25.20 35.55
C GLY A 563 15.80 24.29 35.50
N ARG A 564 14.85 24.41 36.44
CA ARG A 564 13.60 23.62 36.45
C ARG A 564 12.57 24.26 35.54
N ILE A 565 11.67 23.46 34.97
CA ILE A 565 10.59 23.97 34.11
C ILE A 565 9.66 24.83 34.97
N GLU A 566 9.60 26.12 34.69
CA GLU A 566 8.75 27.06 35.42
C GLU A 566 7.40 27.22 34.72
N ARG A 567 7.39 27.27 33.39
CA ARG A 567 6.20 27.58 32.61
C ARG A 567 6.17 26.82 31.29
N LEU A 568 4.97 26.42 30.88
CA LEU A 568 4.62 26.01 29.53
C LEU A 568 3.64 27.02 28.94
N ASP A 569 4.11 27.87 28.02
CA ASP A 569 3.36 28.96 27.41
C ASP A 569 2.88 28.59 26.00
N ASN A 570 1.60 28.80 25.71
CA ASN A 570 1.03 28.54 24.38
C ASN A 570 1.21 29.70 23.38
N GLY A 571 1.82 30.81 23.80
CA GLY A 571 2.11 31.97 22.96
C GLY A 571 0.91 32.88 22.67
N VAL A 572 -0.27 32.55 23.19
CA VAL A 572 -1.50 33.36 23.06
C VAL A 572 -2.05 33.77 24.43
N GLY A 573 -1.15 33.97 25.39
CA GLY A 573 -1.46 34.52 26.71
C GLY A 573 -2.09 33.52 27.68
N ARG A 574 -1.86 32.21 27.50
CA ARG A 574 -2.25 31.17 28.46
C ARG A 574 -1.06 30.24 28.72
N SER A 575 -0.93 29.77 29.95
CA SER A 575 0.19 28.90 30.31
C SER A 575 -0.12 28.00 31.50
N LEU A 576 0.63 26.90 31.60
CA LEU A 576 0.75 26.16 32.86
C LEU A 576 2.00 26.65 33.59
N PHE A 577 1.85 26.98 34.87
CA PHE A 577 2.93 27.41 35.75
C PHE A 577 3.17 26.36 36.83
N LEU A 578 4.41 25.88 36.93
CA LEU A 578 4.77 24.79 37.84
C LEU A 578 5.36 25.38 39.13
N ARG A 579 4.74 25.06 40.27
CA ARG A 579 5.24 25.44 41.59
C ARG A 579 6.02 24.28 42.21
N TYR A 580 7.14 24.61 42.84
CA TYR A 580 8.03 23.63 43.44
C TYR A 580 8.23 23.82 44.94
N SER A 581 8.38 22.72 45.66
CA SER A 581 8.91 22.67 47.03
C SER A 581 9.90 21.52 47.14
N ALA A 582 11.06 21.76 47.76
CA ALA A 582 12.12 20.76 47.93
C ALA A 582 12.48 19.97 46.65
N GLY A 583 12.46 20.64 45.49
CA GLY A 583 12.77 20.03 44.19
C GLY A 583 11.59 19.33 43.49
N ARG A 584 10.45 19.15 44.15
CA ARG A 584 9.26 18.49 43.60
C ARG A 584 8.15 19.48 43.23
N ILE A 585 7.40 19.15 42.19
CA ILE A 585 6.24 19.91 41.74
C ILE A 585 5.14 19.72 42.77
N VAL A 586 4.75 20.78 43.46
CA VAL A 586 3.65 20.77 44.44
C VAL A 586 2.34 21.25 43.85
N ALA A 587 2.37 21.94 42.72
CA ALA A 587 1.16 22.30 42.00
C ALA A 587 1.45 22.71 40.55
N VAL A 588 0.43 22.60 39.72
CA VAL A 588 0.38 23.18 38.38
C VAL A 588 -0.77 24.17 38.34
N ASP A 589 -0.47 25.43 38.07
CA ASP A 589 -1.44 26.50 38.03
C ASP A 589 -1.73 26.91 36.60
N TYR A 590 -3.00 27.15 36.30
CA TYR A 590 -3.42 27.70 35.02
C TYR A 590 -3.32 29.22 35.08
N GLN A 591 -2.48 29.81 34.23
CA GLN A 591 -2.25 31.25 34.19
C GLN A 591 -2.68 31.86 32.86
N ILE A 592 -3.21 33.08 32.93
CA ILE A 592 -3.57 33.88 31.78
C ILE A 592 -2.88 35.25 31.84
N GLN A 593 -2.56 35.82 30.68
CA GLN A 593 -2.09 37.20 30.59
C GLN A 593 -3.28 38.15 30.71
N ARG A 594 -3.20 39.08 31.66
CA ARG A 594 -4.15 40.19 31.80
C ARG A 594 -3.40 41.52 31.81
N ALA A 595 -3.99 42.52 31.18
CA ALA A 595 -3.54 43.90 31.34
C ALA A 595 -4.02 44.41 32.70
N GLU A 596 -3.10 44.84 33.55
CA GLU A 596 -3.44 45.60 34.76
C GLU A 596 -3.42 47.10 34.39
N GLY A 597 -4.58 47.63 33.98
CA GLY A 597 -4.69 49.04 33.59
C GLY A 597 -3.91 49.39 32.33
N SER A 598 -2.98 50.34 32.43
CA SER A 598 -2.10 50.79 31.33
C SER A 598 -0.72 50.12 31.34
N ASP A 599 -0.48 49.16 32.23
CA ASP A 599 0.77 48.42 32.36
C ASP A 599 0.84 47.22 31.40
N PRO A 600 2.04 46.64 31.17
CA PRO A 600 2.22 45.45 30.34
C PRO A 600 1.39 44.27 30.85
N TYR A 601 1.06 43.34 29.94
CA TYR A 601 0.39 42.10 30.30
C TYR A 601 1.21 41.32 31.36
N VAL A 602 0.58 41.05 32.50
CA VAL A 602 1.15 40.24 33.58
C VAL A 602 0.44 38.89 33.64
N TRP A 603 1.18 37.87 34.06
CA TRP A 603 0.63 36.54 34.26
C TRP A 603 -0.13 36.47 35.59
N VAL A 604 -1.40 36.09 35.52
CA VAL A 604 -2.28 35.93 36.68
C VAL A 604 -2.75 34.49 36.74
N THR A 605 -2.59 33.84 37.90
CA THR A 605 -3.17 32.51 38.15
C THR A 605 -4.69 32.62 38.21
N GLU A 606 -5.36 31.86 37.35
CA GLU A 606 -6.82 31.78 37.32
C GLU A 606 -7.32 30.71 38.30
N TYR A 607 -6.69 29.54 38.31
CA TYR A 607 -6.95 28.45 39.27
C TYR A 607 -5.77 27.48 39.31
N SER A 608 -5.72 26.62 40.33
CA SER A 608 -4.78 25.51 40.40
C SER A 608 -5.38 24.30 39.71
N VAL A 609 -4.72 23.79 38.66
CA VAL A 609 -5.14 22.61 37.90
C VAL A 609 -5.09 21.38 38.81
N VAL A 610 -3.96 21.23 39.50
CA VAL A 610 -3.70 20.12 40.41
C VAL A 610 -2.68 20.53 41.47
N SER A 611 -2.84 20.02 42.67
CA SER A 611 -1.87 20.12 43.77
C SER A 611 -1.45 18.73 44.24
N TYR A 612 -0.18 18.59 44.62
CA TYR A 612 0.43 17.33 45.00
C TYR A 612 0.98 17.40 46.43
N ALA A 613 0.78 16.34 47.21
CA ALA A 613 1.39 16.19 48.53
C ALA A 613 2.30 14.96 48.58
N TYR A 614 3.36 15.09 49.36
CA TYR A 614 4.42 14.09 49.47
C TYR A 614 4.61 13.72 50.95
N ASP A 615 5.06 12.49 51.20
CA ASP A 615 5.56 12.12 52.52
C ASP A 615 7.00 12.59 52.74
N ASP A 616 7.53 12.35 53.94
CA ASP A 616 8.90 12.71 54.33
C ASP A 616 9.98 12.01 53.48
N LEU A 617 9.63 10.92 52.80
CA LEU A 617 10.50 10.18 51.89
C LEU A 617 10.40 10.68 50.44
N GLY A 618 9.58 11.70 50.18
CA GLY A 618 9.39 12.27 48.84
C GLY A 618 8.50 11.45 47.91
N ARG A 619 7.73 10.49 48.44
CA ARG A 619 6.76 9.70 47.67
C ARG A 619 5.46 10.47 47.53
N LEU A 620 4.86 10.47 46.35
CA LEU A 620 3.57 11.10 46.10
C LEU A 620 2.46 10.36 46.86
N VAL A 621 1.78 11.04 47.79
CA VAL A 621 0.71 10.45 48.61
C VAL A 621 -0.69 10.93 48.25
N SER A 622 -0.82 12.11 47.65
CA SER A 622 -2.11 12.62 47.18
C SER A 622 -1.95 13.59 46.01
N ALA A 623 -2.94 13.59 45.13
CA ALA A 623 -3.14 14.62 44.12
C ALA A 623 -4.58 15.13 44.21
N THR A 624 -4.74 16.45 44.23
CA THR A 624 -6.03 17.14 44.40
C THR A 624 -6.27 18.00 43.17
N ASN A 625 -7.33 17.73 42.42
CA ASN A 625 -7.70 18.49 41.23
C ASN A 625 -8.38 19.81 41.60
N ALA A 626 -8.74 20.62 40.59
CA ALA A 626 -9.39 21.91 40.80
C ALA A 626 -10.75 21.87 41.53
N VAL A 627 -11.41 20.70 41.62
CA VAL A 627 -12.74 20.54 42.25
C VAL A 627 -12.64 20.20 43.75
N GLY A 628 -11.47 19.75 44.21
CA GLY A 628 -11.22 19.36 45.61
C GLY A 628 -11.20 17.85 45.82
#